data_AF-A0A539E3L8-F1
#
_entry.id   AF-A0A539E3L8-F1
#
_cell.length_a   1.000
_cell.length_b   1.000
_cell.length_c   1.000
_cell.angle_alpha   90.00
_cell.angle_beta   90.00
_cell.angle_gamma   90.00
#
_symmetry.space_group_name_H-M   'P 1'
#
loop_
_entity.id
_entity.type
_entity.pdbx_description
1 polymer ?
#
loop_
_entity_poly.entity_id
_entity_poly.type
_entity_poly.pdbx_seq_one_letter_code
_entity_poly.pdbx_strand_id
1 'polypeptide(L)' 'MWRSPGPLPDLEPVAVSQDVSALIKSLGEPPMNDGKEAGYYFGTVIERAAAIAAALALSADLLVDPSD' A
#
# COMPACT_ATOMS: atom_id res chain seq x y z
N MET A 1 -0.55 28.53 17.60
CA MET A 1 -0.55 28.92 16.17
C MET A 1 -0.23 27.71 15.34
N TRP A 2 -1.09 27.35 14.38
CA TRP A 2 -0.73 26.35 13.37
C TRP A 2 0.23 27.00 12.37
N ARG A 3 1.33 26.32 12.03
CA ARG A 3 2.29 26.83 11.04
C ARG A 3 1.73 26.61 9.64
N SER A 4 1.99 27.54 8.73
CA SER A 4 1.73 27.30 7.31
C SER A 4 2.51 26.07 6.86
N PRO A 5 1.87 25.13 6.15
CA PRO A 5 2.58 23.99 5.59
C PRO A 5 3.65 24.50 4.62
N GLY A 6 4.82 23.86 4.64
CA GLY A 6 5.86 24.09 3.64
C GLY A 6 5.43 23.60 2.26
N PRO A 7 6.23 23.88 1.22
CA PRO A 7 6.00 23.29 -0.10
C PRO A 7 6.02 21.76 -0.01
N LEU A 8 5.18 21.11 -0.82
CA LEU A 8 5.21 19.66 -0.96
C LEU A 8 6.52 19.23 -1.61
N PRO A 9 7.07 18.06 -1.22
CA PRO A 9 8.22 17.47 -1.92
C PRO A 9 7.82 17.08 -3.34
N ASP A 10 8.83 16.94 -4.21
CA ASP A 10 8.65 16.37 -5.53
C ASP A 10 8.14 14.92 -5.43
N LEU A 11 7.35 14.52 -6.43
CA LEU A 11 6.75 13.18 -6.46
C LEU A 11 7.75 12.18 -7.05
N GLU A 12 7.92 11.06 -6.35
CA GLU A 12 8.76 9.95 -6.79
C GLU A 12 7.91 8.85 -7.47
N PRO A 13 8.46 8.11 -8.44
CA PRO A 13 7.79 6.95 -9.03
C PRO A 13 7.43 5.87 -7.99
N VAL A 14 6.29 5.23 -8.21
CA VAL A 14 5.68 4.22 -7.34
C VAL A 14 5.89 2.83 -7.96
N ALA A 15 6.59 1.98 -7.23
CA ALA A 15 6.69 0.56 -7.54
C ALA A 15 5.52 -0.22 -6.91
N VAL A 16 4.87 -1.09 -7.69
CA VAL A 16 3.81 -1.97 -7.19
C VAL A 16 4.42 -3.28 -6.70
N SER A 17 4.13 -3.66 -5.46
CA SER A 17 4.59 -4.94 -4.88
C SER A 17 3.96 -6.14 -5.60
N GLN A 18 4.75 -7.20 -5.82
CA GLN A 18 4.25 -8.49 -6.35
C GLN A 18 3.41 -9.27 -5.33
N ASP A 19 3.69 -9.10 -4.03
CA ASP A 19 2.83 -9.60 -2.95
C ASP A 19 2.53 -8.45 -1.99
N VAL A 20 1.36 -7.85 -2.17
CA VAL A 20 0.89 -6.72 -1.37
C VAL A 20 0.63 -7.13 0.09
N SER A 21 0.34 -8.41 0.33
CA SER A 21 0.03 -8.94 1.66
C SER A 21 1.26 -9.47 2.41
N ALA A 22 2.43 -9.47 1.78
CA ALA A 22 3.67 -10.04 2.34
C ALA A 22 4.02 -9.48 3.72
N LEU A 23 3.83 -8.17 3.92
CA LEU A 23 4.11 -7.52 5.20
C LEU A 23 3.16 -7.97 6.30
N ILE A 24 1.88 -8.21 6.00
CA ILE A 24 0.95 -8.73 7.01
C ILE A 24 1.26 -10.20 7.31
N LYS A 25 1.55 -11.00 6.28
CA LYS A 25 1.94 -12.41 6.46
C LYS A 25 3.20 -12.56 7.32
N SER A 26 4.16 -11.65 7.20
CA SER A 26 5.42 -11.71 7.96
C SER A 26 5.26 -11.44 9.46
N LEU A 27 4.15 -10.79 9.86
CA LEU A 27 3.82 -10.56 11.27
C LEU A 27 3.29 -11.83 11.97
N GLY A 28 2.99 -12.89 11.22
CA GLY A 28 2.41 -14.12 11.74
C GLY A 28 0.90 -14.00 11.98
N GLU A 29 0.36 -14.93 12.76
CA GLU A 29 -1.07 -14.97 13.05
C GLU A 29 -1.46 -13.87 14.05
N PRO A 30 -2.53 -13.10 13.79
CA PRO A 30 -3.00 -12.07 14.70
C PRO A 30 -3.30 -12.62 16.11
N PRO A 31 -2.88 -11.92 17.19
CA PRO A 31 -3.08 -12.39 18.57
C PRO A 31 -4.51 -12.11 19.06
N MET A 32 -5.50 -12.73 18.41
CA MET A 32 -6.92 -12.62 18.73
C MET A 32 -7.64 -13.95 18.44
N ASN A 33 -8.84 -14.12 18.99
CA ASN A 33 -9.72 -15.22 18.58
C ASN A 33 -9.99 -15.12 17.07
N ASP A 34 -10.02 -16.26 16.38
CA ASP A 34 -10.19 -16.35 14.93
C ASP A 34 -9.15 -15.50 14.15
N GLY A 35 -7.90 -15.50 14.64
CA GLY A 35 -6.80 -14.69 14.10
C GLY A 35 -6.52 -14.97 12.62
N LYS A 36 -6.64 -16.23 12.19
CA LYS A 36 -6.51 -16.62 10.77
C LYS A 36 -7.55 -15.94 9.88
N GLU A 37 -8.81 -15.93 10.29
CA GLU A 37 -9.92 -15.28 9.58
C GLU A 37 -9.70 -13.77 9.50
N ALA A 38 -9.28 -13.15 10.60
CA ALA A 38 -8.91 -11.74 10.62
C ALA A 38 -7.79 -11.44 9.62
N GLY A 39 -6.78 -12.31 9.52
CA GLY A 39 -5.70 -12.21 8.53
C GLY A 39 -6.21 -12.16 7.09
N TYR A 40 -7.21 -12.97 6.74
CA TYR A 40 -7.82 -12.94 5.39
C TYR A 40 -8.56 -11.64 5.10
N TYR A 41 -9.28 -11.10 6.08
CA TYR A 41 -9.95 -9.80 5.92
C TYR A 41 -8.95 -8.66 5.74
N PHE A 42 -7.87 -8.63 6.54
CA PHE A 42 -6.81 -7.64 6.36
C PHE A 42 -6.14 -7.77 5.00
N GLY A 43 -5.86 -8.99 4.54
CA GLY A 43 -5.33 -9.26 3.20
C GLY A 43 -6.22 -8.66 2.12
N THR A 44 -7.53 -8.92 2.18
CA THR A 44 -8.50 -8.42 1.20
C THR A 44 -8.53 -6.89 1.15
N VAL A 45 -8.54 -6.22 2.31
CA VAL A 45 -8.54 -4.75 2.38
C VAL A 45 -7.27 -4.17 1.76
N ILE A 46 -6.12 -4.76 2.07
CA ILE A 46 -4.82 -4.31 1.57
C ILE A 46 -4.69 -4.52 0.06
N GLU A 47 -5.13 -5.67 -0.46
CA GLU A 47 -5.16 -5.93 -1.90
C GLU A 47 -6.00 -4.89 -2.65
N ARG A 48 -7.19 -4.55 -2.12
CA ARG A 48 -8.06 -3.53 -2.73
C ARG A 48 -7.46 -2.14 -2.63
N ALA A 49 -6.87 -1.79 -1.49
CA ALA A 49 -6.20 -0.50 -1.31
C ALA A 49 -5.03 -0.34 -2.28
N ALA A 50 -4.22 -1.39 -2.47
CA ALA A 50 -3.11 -1.34 -3.41
C ALA A 50 -3.55 -1.24 -4.87
N ALA A 51 -4.64 -1.90 -5.25
CA ALA A 51 -5.20 -1.74 -6.59
C ALA A 51 -5.64 -0.29 -6.86
N ILE A 52 -6.26 0.37 -5.87
CA ILE A 52 -6.65 1.78 -5.97
C ILE A 52 -5.41 2.69 -6.04
N ALA A 53 -4.41 2.44 -5.18
CA ALA A 53 -3.17 3.20 -5.18
C ALA A 53 -2.42 3.07 -6.52
N ALA A 54 -2.35 1.87 -7.09
CA ALA A 54 -1.74 1.63 -8.40
C ALA A 54 -2.51 2.33 -9.52
N ALA A 55 -3.85 2.31 -9.50
CA ALA A 55 -4.67 3.03 -10.47
C ALA A 55 -4.47 4.55 -10.38
N LEU A 56 -4.33 5.09 -9.15
CA LEU A 56 -4.04 6.50 -8.93
C LEU A 56 -2.65 6.86 -9.46
N ALA A 57 -1.63 6.07 -9.13
CA ALA A 57 -0.27 6.27 -9.62
C ALA A 57 -0.21 6.23 -11.16
N LEU A 58 -0.90 5.27 -11.79
CA LEU A 58 -1.03 5.20 -13.24
C LEU A 58 -1.67 6.46 -13.83
N SER A 59 -2.74 6.97 -13.21
CA SER A 59 -3.43 8.17 -13.69
C SER A 59 -2.59 9.46 -13.57
N ALA A 60 -1.60 9.44 -12.67
CA ALA A 60 -0.68 10.55 -12.44
C ALA A 60 0.65 10.40 -13.20
N ASP A 61 0.81 9.34 -14.02
CA ASP A 61 2.06 8.98 -14.70
C ASP A 61 3.23 8.77 -13.73
N LEU A 62 2.92 8.20 -12.55
CA LEU A 62 3.87 7.98 -11.45
C LEU A 62 4.20 6.50 -11.25
N LEU A 63 3.90 5.60 -12.19
CA LEU A 63 4.36 4.21 -12.05
C LEU A 63 5.81 4.10 -12.52
N VAL A 64 6.60 3.28 -11.82
CA VAL A 64 7.95 2.91 -12.28
C VAL A 64 7.84 2.27 -13.67
N ASP A 65 8.68 2.73 -14.60
CA ASP A 65 8.81 2.09 -15.92
C ASP A 65 9.49 0.72 -15.73
N PRO A 66 8.88 -0.40 -16.17
CA PRO A 66 9.50 -1.72 -16.10
C PRO A 66 10.81 -1.86 -16.90
N SER A 67 11.18 -0.84 -17.68
CA SER A 67 12.40 -0.77 -18.47
C SER A 67 13.63 -0.25 -17.71
N ASP A 68 13.43 0.33 -16.51
CA ASP A 68 14.45 0.95 -15.66
C ASP A 68 14.97 0.01 -14.55
#